data_AF-A0A2J8B6P4-F1
#
_entry.id   AF-A0A2J8B6P4-F1
#
_cell.length_a   1.000
_cell.length_b   1.000
_cell.length_c   1.000
_cell.angle_alpha   90.00
_cell.angle_beta   90.00
_cell.angle_gamma   90.00
#
_symmetry.space_group_name_H-M   'P 1'
#
loop_
_entity.id
_entity.type
_entity.pdbx_description
1 polymer ?
#
loop_
_entity_poly.entity_id
_entity_poly.type
_entity_poly.pdbx_seq_one_letter_code
_entity_poly.pdbx_strand_id
1 'polypeptide(L)'
;MYVYVNGQERELHVYDRKQEKDYAKILVCAQEQLDTDEYGSFCMTEAEYKYWQDILAQQQESEDIIFLLSSVVEQDELDAYLFEETKYLTSTKSAVQMENLCVKELKEAIEKKQQEWLLENGFPNTWEKLSK
;
A
#
# COMPACT_ATOMS: atom_id res chain seq x y z
N MET A 1 3.57 -14.67 -0.97
CA MET A 1 4.30 -15.33 0.16
C MET A 1 3.52 -16.53 0.67
N TYR A 2 4.19 -17.65 0.94
CA TYR A 2 3.56 -18.85 1.51
C TYR A 2 3.47 -18.78 3.04
N VAL A 3 2.34 -19.25 3.56
CA VAL A 3 2.04 -19.36 5.00
C VAL A 3 1.30 -20.68 5.28
N TYR A 4 1.43 -21.22 6.48
CA TYR A 4 0.70 -22.39 6.94
C TYR A 4 -0.44 -21.98 7.85
N VAL A 5 -1.67 -22.20 7.39
CA VAL A 5 -2.89 -21.91 8.16
C VAL A 5 -3.46 -23.22 8.67
N ASN A 6 -3.38 -23.45 9.98
CA ASN A 6 -3.76 -24.72 10.61
C ASN A 6 -3.17 -25.96 9.89
N GLY A 7 -1.91 -25.88 9.48
CA GLY A 7 -1.19 -26.96 8.78
C GLY A 7 -1.47 -27.08 7.28
N GLN A 8 -2.26 -26.19 6.68
CA GLN A 8 -2.47 -26.11 5.23
C GLN A 8 -1.68 -24.95 4.63
N GLU A 9 -0.94 -25.22 3.55
CA GLU A 9 -0.25 -24.18 2.80
C GLU A 9 -1.27 -23.25 2.11
N ARG A 10 -1.06 -21.94 2.28
CA ARG A 10 -1.82 -20.86 1.65
C ARG A 10 -0.91 -19.74 1.24
N GLU A 11 -1.47 -18.80 0.49
CA GLU A 11 -0.73 -17.66 -0.06
C GLU A 11 -1.33 -16.31 0.35
N LEU A 12 -0.44 -15.33 0.52
CA LEU A 12 -0.72 -13.92 0.74
C LEU A 12 0.08 -13.09 -0.28
N HIS A 13 -0.52 -12.07 -0.88
CA HIS A 13 0.13 -11.29 -1.93
C HIS A 13 -0.25 -9.81 -1.92
N VAL A 14 0.70 -9.00 -2.38
CA VAL A 14 0.49 -7.62 -2.84
C VAL A 14 1.40 -7.41 -4.03
N TYR A 15 0.83 -7.29 -5.21
CA TYR A 15 1.57 -7.14 -6.46
C TYR A 15 1.69 -5.67 -6.85
N ASP A 16 2.93 -5.19 -6.89
CA ASP A 16 3.30 -3.95 -7.58
C ASP A 16 3.53 -4.28 -9.05
N ARG A 17 2.58 -3.83 -9.88
CA ARG A 17 2.60 -4.07 -11.33
C ARG A 17 3.68 -3.27 -12.05
N LYS A 18 4.17 -2.18 -11.46
CA LYS A 18 5.22 -1.33 -12.05
C LYS A 18 6.59 -2.00 -11.91
N GLN A 19 6.85 -2.67 -10.80
CA GLN A 19 8.13 -3.34 -10.52
C GLN A 19 8.09 -4.85 -10.68
N GLU A 20 6.91 -5.44 -10.92
CA GLU A 20 6.69 -6.89 -10.97
C GLU A 20 7.16 -7.59 -9.69
N LYS A 21 6.88 -6.98 -8.52
CA LYS A 21 7.28 -7.48 -7.20
C LYS A 21 6.08 -7.80 -6.32
N ASP A 22 6.23 -8.84 -5.48
CA ASP A 22 5.30 -9.15 -4.39
C ASP A 22 5.84 -8.58 -3.07
N TYR A 23 5.10 -7.65 -2.47
CA TYR A 23 5.46 -6.98 -1.22
C TYR A 23 4.81 -7.60 0.03
N ALA A 24 3.98 -8.64 -0.11
CA ALA A 24 3.28 -9.22 1.03
C ALA A 24 4.24 -9.63 2.17
N LYS A 25 5.38 -10.23 1.83
CA LYS A 25 6.38 -10.64 2.84
C LYS A 25 6.92 -9.45 3.63
N ILE A 26 7.21 -8.33 2.97
CA ILE A 26 7.76 -7.15 3.64
C ILE A 26 6.73 -6.56 4.60
N LEU A 27 5.47 -6.45 4.17
CA LEU A 27 4.38 -5.90 4.99
C LEU A 27 4.06 -6.77 6.20
N VAL A 28 3.94 -8.08 5.97
CA VAL A 28 3.60 -9.05 7.02
C VAL A 28 4.72 -9.15 8.05
N CYS A 29 5.99 -9.13 7.62
CA CYS A 29 7.15 -9.17 8.52
C CYS A 29 7.51 -7.81 9.16
N ALA A 30 6.96 -6.69 8.69
CA ALA A 30 7.17 -5.38 9.30
C ALA A 30 6.45 -5.24 10.64
N GLN A 31 5.45 -6.07 10.91
CA GLN A 31 4.80 -6.15 12.22
C GLN A 31 5.50 -7.20 13.09
N GLU A 32 5.75 -6.88 14.37
CA GLU A 32 6.43 -7.81 15.27
C GLU A 32 5.65 -9.11 15.52
N GLN A 33 6.41 -10.20 15.51
CA GLN A 33 6.11 -11.58 15.89
C GLN A 33 5.07 -12.33 15.04
N LEU A 34 5.58 -12.97 13.98
CA LEU A 34 4.91 -14.09 13.30
C LEU A 34 5.41 -15.39 13.93
N ASP A 35 4.49 -16.31 14.22
CA ASP A 35 4.86 -17.66 14.63
C ASP A 35 5.51 -18.40 13.47
N THR A 36 6.51 -19.23 13.80
CA THR A 36 7.17 -20.11 12.83
C THR A 36 7.21 -21.53 13.36
N ASP A 37 7.08 -22.50 12.45
CA ASP A 37 7.31 -23.91 12.79
C ASP A 37 8.81 -24.23 12.95
N GLU A 38 9.11 -25.49 13.24
CA GLU A 38 10.49 -25.99 13.39
C GLU A 38 11.36 -25.88 12.13
N TYR A 39 10.74 -25.64 10.97
CA TYR A 39 11.39 -25.44 9.68
C TYR A 39 11.49 -23.95 9.29
N GLY A 40 11.00 -23.04 10.13
CA GLY A 40 10.98 -21.60 9.88
C GLY A 40 9.85 -21.14 8.94
N SER A 41 8.84 -21.99 8.70
CA SER A 41 7.66 -21.63 7.92
C SER A 41 6.73 -20.75 8.73
N PHE A 42 6.22 -19.66 8.15
CA PHE A 42 5.25 -18.80 8.82
C PHE A 42 3.95 -19.55 9.11
N CYS A 43 3.52 -19.54 10.36
CA CYS A 43 2.28 -20.16 10.81
C CYS A 43 1.27 -19.10 11.22
N MET A 44 0.00 -19.34 10.90
CA MET A 44 -1.11 -18.46 11.25
C MET A 44 -2.34 -19.28 11.62
N THR A 45 -3.18 -18.73 12.49
CA THR A 45 -4.57 -19.14 12.65
C THR A 45 -5.42 -18.61 11.49
N GLU A 46 -6.64 -19.13 11.32
CA GLU A 46 -7.60 -18.58 10.32
C GLU A 46 -7.92 -17.10 10.60
N ALA A 47 -7.94 -16.69 11.87
CA ALA A 47 -8.21 -15.31 12.24
C ALA A 47 -7.06 -14.37 11.83
N GLU A 48 -5.81 -14.78 12.06
CA GLU A 48 -4.62 -14.02 11.64
C GLU A 48 -4.49 -13.98 10.13
N TYR A 49 -4.76 -15.11 9.45
CA TYR A 49 -4.77 -15.15 8.00
C TYR A 49 -5.81 -14.17 7.43
N LYS A 50 -7.04 -14.18 7.95
CA LYS A 50 -8.10 -13.26 7.53
C LYS A 50 -7.73 -11.80 7.80
N TYR A 51 -7.17 -11.52 8.98
CA TYR A 51 -6.66 -10.19 9.33
C TYR A 51 -5.66 -9.67 8.30
N TRP A 52 -4.69 -10.50 7.91
CA TRP A 52 -3.72 -10.12 6.88
C TRP A 52 -4.33 -10.00 5.50
N GLN A 53 -5.25 -10.89 5.11
CA GLN A 53 -5.96 -10.76 3.83
C GLN A 53 -6.67 -9.40 3.70
N ASP A 54 -7.30 -8.91 4.77
CA ASP A 54 -8.01 -7.63 4.74
C ASP A 54 -7.05 -6.44 4.61
N ILE A 55 -5.89 -6.49 5.28
CA ILE A 55 -4.86 -5.44 5.18
C ILE A 55 -4.22 -5.46 3.79
N LEU A 56 -3.80 -6.62 3.30
CA LEU A 56 -3.14 -6.75 2.00
C LEU A 56 -4.09 -6.41 0.85
N ALA A 57 -5.39 -6.66 0.98
CA ALA A 57 -6.38 -6.22 0.00
C ALA A 57 -6.44 -4.68 -0.11
N GLN A 58 -6.32 -3.96 1.01
CA GLN A 58 -6.26 -2.49 0.99
C GLN A 58 -4.95 -1.99 0.38
N GLN A 59 -3.82 -2.62 0.72
CA GLN A 59 -2.55 -2.28 0.09
C GLN A 59 -2.59 -2.53 -1.42
N GLN A 60 -3.16 -3.66 -1.85
CA GLN A 60 -3.31 -3.97 -3.28
C GLN A 60 -4.16 -2.93 -4.00
N GLU A 61 -5.23 -2.43 -3.37
CA GLU A 61 -6.03 -1.33 -3.92
C GLU A 61 -5.19 -0.05 -4.07
N SER A 62 -4.33 0.26 -3.10
CA SER A 62 -3.39 1.40 -3.20
C SER A 62 -2.45 1.24 -4.38
N GLU A 63 -1.81 0.08 -4.53
CA GLU A 63 -0.92 -0.22 -5.67
C GLU A 63 -1.63 -0.10 -7.02
N ASP A 64 -2.88 -0.60 -7.11
CA ASP A 64 -3.68 -0.50 -8.33
C ASP A 64 -4.01 0.97 -8.67
N ILE A 65 -4.31 1.81 -7.66
CA ILE A 65 -4.54 3.24 -7.85
C ILE A 65 -3.25 3.94 -8.29
N ILE A 66 -2.13 3.68 -7.62
CA ILE A 66 -0.82 4.26 -7.96
C ILE A 66 -0.44 3.90 -9.39
N PHE A 67 -0.64 2.65 -9.79
CA PHE A 67 -0.40 2.20 -11.15
C PHE A 67 -1.27 2.96 -12.17
N LEU A 68 -2.57 3.13 -11.89
CA LEU A 68 -3.48 3.90 -12.75
C LEU A 68 -3.06 5.36 -12.90
N LEU A 69 -2.53 5.96 -11.82
CA LEU A 69 -2.11 7.36 -11.80
C LEU A 69 -0.70 7.59 -12.34
N SER A 70 0.08 6.53 -12.57
CA SER A 70 1.51 6.58 -12.89
C SER A 70 1.88 7.41 -14.13
N SER A 71 0.95 7.57 -15.08
CA SER A 71 1.19 8.39 -16.28
C SER A 71 0.99 9.90 -16.02
N VAL A 72 0.30 10.27 -14.95
CA VAL A 72 -0.12 11.64 -14.65
C VAL A 72 0.62 12.20 -13.44
N VAL A 73 0.67 11.43 -12.35
CA VAL A 73 1.29 11.83 -11.08
C VAL A 73 2.80 11.73 -11.18
N GLU A 74 3.50 12.75 -10.71
CA GLU A 74 4.96 12.72 -10.60
C GLU A 74 5.38 11.90 -9.38
N GLN A 75 6.28 10.93 -9.62
CA GLN A 75 6.63 9.93 -8.60
C GLN A 75 7.24 10.55 -7.35
N ASP A 76 8.16 11.51 -7.52
CA ASP A 76 8.83 12.15 -6.38
C ASP A 76 7.85 12.92 -5.48
N GLU A 77 6.78 13.48 -6.05
CA GLU A 77 5.72 14.17 -5.30
C GLU A 77 4.86 13.17 -4.54
N LEU A 78 4.49 12.06 -5.18
CA LEU A 78 3.75 10.97 -4.54
C LEU A 78 4.54 10.37 -3.37
N ASP A 79 5.82 10.07 -3.58
CA ASP A 79 6.67 9.47 -2.55
C ASP A 79 6.84 10.41 -1.35
N ALA A 80 7.02 11.72 -1.60
CA ALA A 80 7.10 12.72 -0.55
C ALA A 80 5.77 12.85 0.22
N TYR A 81 4.64 12.89 -0.49
CA TYR A 81 3.32 12.98 0.12
C TYR A 81 3.02 11.77 1.01
N LEU A 82 3.18 10.55 0.48
CA LEU A 82 2.94 9.33 1.25
C LEU A 82 3.89 9.20 2.45
N PHE A 83 5.16 9.60 2.31
CA PHE A 83 6.09 9.64 3.43
C PHE A 83 5.60 10.60 4.52
N GLU A 84 5.22 11.83 4.18
CA GLU A 84 4.76 12.81 5.15
C GLU A 84 3.50 12.35 5.91
N GLU A 85 2.56 11.72 5.21
CA GLU A 85 1.30 11.22 5.81
C GLU A 85 1.49 9.96 6.68
N THR A 86 2.53 9.16 6.41
CA THR A 86 2.71 7.85 7.08
C THR A 86 3.90 7.78 8.05
N LYS A 87 4.85 8.73 8.02
CA LYS A 87 6.13 8.66 8.77
C LYS A 87 6.02 8.48 10.29
N TYR A 88 4.90 8.88 10.89
CA TYR A 88 4.68 8.75 12.34
C TYR A 88 3.82 7.54 12.73
N LEU A 89 3.37 6.76 11.75
CA LEU A 89 2.56 5.58 11.98
C LEU A 89 3.46 4.41 12.37
N THR A 90 3.14 3.79 13.51
CA THR A 90 3.97 2.74 14.11
C THR A 90 3.45 1.33 13.83
N SER A 91 2.24 1.20 13.29
CA SER A 91 1.65 -0.10 12.94
C SER A 91 1.45 -0.20 11.43
N THR A 92 1.76 -1.38 10.87
CA THR A 92 1.55 -1.68 9.44
C THR A 92 0.11 -1.40 9.02
N LYS A 93 -0.87 -1.81 9.83
CA LYS A 93 -2.28 -1.60 9.55
C LYS A 93 -2.61 -0.10 9.40
N SER A 94 -2.15 0.73 10.33
CA SER A 94 -2.40 2.17 10.27
C SER A 94 -1.74 2.80 9.05
N ALA A 95 -0.50 2.40 8.73
CA ALA A 95 0.22 2.89 7.56
C ALA A 95 -0.52 2.55 6.26
N VAL A 96 -0.91 1.29 6.06
CA VAL A 96 -1.68 0.83 4.90
C VAL A 96 -3.02 1.57 4.78
N GLN A 97 -3.72 1.76 5.89
CA GLN A 97 -5.01 2.47 5.90
C GLN A 97 -4.86 3.94 5.53
N MET A 98 -3.82 4.61 6.04
CA MET A 98 -3.55 6.01 5.71
C MET A 98 -3.14 6.15 4.26
N GLU A 99 -2.20 5.34 3.78
CA GLU A 99 -1.78 5.33 2.38
C GLU A 99 -2.99 5.12 1.44
N ASN A 100 -3.85 4.16 1.74
CA ASN A 100 -5.05 3.89 0.94
C ASN A 100 -6.01 5.09 0.88
N LEU A 101 -6.17 5.82 2.00
CA LEU A 101 -6.95 7.05 2.02
C LEU A 101 -6.30 8.13 1.15
N CYS A 102 -5.00 8.38 1.36
CA CYS A 102 -4.21 9.37 0.64
C CYS A 102 -4.27 9.18 -0.89
N VAL A 103 -4.08 7.95 -1.38
CA VAL A 103 -4.12 7.68 -2.83
C VAL A 103 -5.53 7.78 -3.42
N LYS A 104 -6.57 7.49 -2.63
CA LYS A 104 -7.98 7.70 -3.04
C LYS A 104 -8.31 9.19 -3.15
N GLU A 105 -7.90 9.99 -2.17
CA GLU A 105 -8.08 11.44 -2.20
C GLU A 105 -7.30 12.07 -3.37
N LEU A 106 -6.05 11.65 -3.57
CA LEU A 106 -5.27 12.07 -4.73
C LEU A 106 -5.97 11.72 -6.05
N LYS A 107 -6.45 10.48 -6.20
CA LYS A 107 -7.20 10.06 -7.39
C LYS A 107 -8.40 10.96 -7.64
N GLU A 108 -9.19 11.24 -6.61
CA GLU A 108 -10.36 12.13 -6.70
C GLU A 108 -9.95 13.56 -7.09
N ALA A 109 -8.89 14.10 -6.50
CA ALA A 109 -8.37 15.43 -6.81
C ALA A 109 -7.89 15.53 -8.27
N ILE A 110 -7.23 14.49 -8.78
CA ILE A 110 -6.81 14.38 -10.19
C ILE A 110 -8.02 14.33 -11.12
N GLU A 111 -9.01 13.46 -10.84
CA GLU A 111 -10.23 13.31 -11.66
C GLU A 111 -11.07 14.59 -11.70
N LYS A 112 -11.16 15.30 -10.58
CA LYS A 112 -11.91 16.56 -10.44
C LYS A 112 -11.08 17.79 -10.80
N LYS A 113 -9.80 17.63 -11.15
CA LYS A 113 -8.85 18.72 -11.43
C LYS A 113 -8.84 19.79 -10.32
N GLN A 114 -8.78 19.35 -9.07
CA GLN A 114 -8.77 20.22 -7.89
C GLN A 114 -7.38 20.86 -7.71
N GLN A 115 -7.17 22.00 -8.37
CA GLN A 115 -5.90 22.72 -8.33
C GLN A 115 -5.46 23.07 -6.90
N GLU A 116 -6.34 23.68 -6.09
CA GLU A 116 -5.98 24.11 -4.73
C GLU A 116 -5.51 22.93 -3.89
N TRP A 117 -6.24 21.81 -3.92
CA TRP A 117 -5.87 20.59 -3.19
C TRP A 117 -4.51 20.05 -3.65
N LEU A 118 -4.27 19.95 -4.96
CA LEU A 118 -3.00 19.45 -5.49
C LEU A 118 -1.82 20.33 -5.06
N LEU A 119 -1.97 21.66 -5.12
CA LEU A 119 -0.90 22.57 -4.72
C LEU A 119 -0.64 22.54 -3.21
N GLU A 120 -1.69 22.48 -2.39
CA GLU A 120 -1.56 22.42 -0.93
C GLU A 120 -0.94 21.10 -0.45
N ASN A 121 -1.20 20.00 -1.13
CA ASN A 121 -0.68 18.66 -0.80
C ASN A 121 0.65 18.32 -1.50
N GLY A 122 1.31 19.30 -2.12
CA GLY A 122 2.67 19.11 -2.65
C GLY A 122 2.75 18.48 -4.05
N PHE A 123 1.73 18.67 -4.90
CA PHE A 123 1.67 18.18 -6.28
C PHE A 123 1.75 19.28 -7.38
N PRO A 124 2.69 20.25 -7.32
CA PRO A 124 2.77 21.33 -8.31
C PRO A 124 3.13 20.87 -9.72
N ASN A 125 4.04 19.91 -9.88
CA ASN A 125 4.46 19.40 -11.19
C ASN A 125 3.37 18.51 -11.80
N THR A 126 2.72 17.69 -10.97
CA THR A 126 1.54 16.92 -11.37
C THR A 126 0.43 17.84 -11.90
N TRP A 127 0.19 18.99 -11.25
CA TRP A 127 -0.76 19.99 -11.74
C TRP A 127 -0.31 20.63 -13.07
N GLU A 128 0.97 20.99 -13.20
CA GLU A 128 1.52 21.53 -14.45
C GLU A 128 1.32 20.57 -15.62
N LYS A 129 1.46 19.26 -15.38
CA LYS A 129 1.24 18.21 -16.37
C LYS A 129 -0.23 18.01 -16.72
N LEU A 130 -1.13 18.11 -15.74
CA LEU A 130 -2.59 18.03 -15.93
C LEU A 130 -3.21 19.22 -16.67
N SER A 131 -2.57 20.39 -16.57
CA SER A 131 -3.05 21.65 -17.15
C SER A 131 -2.55 21.90 -18.58
N LYS A 132 -1.65 21.05 -19.08
CA LYS A 132 -1.21 21.00 -20.48
C LYS A 132 -2.16 20.16 -21.34
#